data_AF-A0A1W9QUA2-F1
#
_entry.id   AF-A0A1W9QUA2-F1
#
_cell.length_a   1.000
_cell.length_b   1.000
_cell.length_c   1.000
_cell.angle_alpha   90.00
_cell.angle_beta   90.00
_cell.angle_gamma   90.00
#
_symmetry.space_group_name_H-M   'P 1'
#
loop_
_entity.id
_entity.type
_entity.pdbx_description
1 polymer ?
#
loop_
_entity_poly.entity_id
_entity_poly.type
_entity_poly.pdbx_seq_one_letter_code
_entity_poly.pdbx_strand_id
1 'polypeptide(L)'
;MNSTIKIVLLIFLLPAFFNLYSQQTFTPVTSQVGISVAVDNMGQDCAWADIDNDGAIDFFASGHWSIQKLYENQYCPNNFLVLNLVGTELNRDAIGIKVKVKASDIEIFRTVIAGDGGNNFNSLPLEFGLGQNTNIDLIEIYWTNSPMQTITNVAANSFLTVTEGDPVNIEENSDDIVFECYPNPFTKNFSVKLKNSESADLNLDLFDGTGKLMVQYSVSAEESMKRYINLNLEKNNLNNGIYFLKI
;
A
#
# COMPACT_ATOMS: atom_id res chain seq x y z
N MET A 1 22.47 -42.08 -22.22
CA MET A 1 22.27 -40.62 -22.17
C MET A 1 21.84 -40.30 -20.75
N ASN A 2 22.78 -39.83 -19.93
CA ASN A 2 22.50 -39.55 -18.52
C ASN A 2 21.83 -38.18 -18.42
N SER A 3 20.53 -38.18 -18.16
CA SER A 3 19.75 -36.99 -17.85
C SER A 3 20.15 -36.50 -16.45
N THR A 4 21.05 -35.51 -16.42
CA THR A 4 21.43 -34.80 -15.20
C THR A 4 20.25 -33.97 -14.72
N ILE A 5 19.61 -34.40 -13.62
CA ILE A 5 18.64 -33.61 -12.88
C ILE A 5 19.38 -32.41 -12.29
N LYS A 6 19.11 -31.20 -12.81
CA LYS A 6 19.58 -29.94 -12.22
C LYS A 6 18.66 -29.62 -11.04
N ILE A 7 19.11 -29.93 -9.83
CA ILE A 7 18.50 -29.41 -8.61
C ILE A 7 18.90 -27.93 -8.50
N VAL A 8 17.93 -27.03 -8.68
CA VAL A 8 18.09 -25.61 -8.34
C VAL A 8 17.80 -25.50 -6.84
N LEU A 9 18.86 -25.45 -6.04
CA LEU A 9 18.77 -25.17 -4.61
C LEU A 9 18.54 -23.65 -4.46
N LEU A 10 17.30 -23.24 -4.17
CA LEU A 10 17.01 -21.88 -3.75
C LEU A 10 17.44 -21.75 -2.28
N ILE A 11 18.59 -21.12 -2.04
CA ILE A 11 19.00 -20.74 -0.69
C ILE A 11 18.24 -19.46 -0.36
N PHE A 12 17.29 -19.54 0.57
CA PHE A 12 16.75 -18.36 1.24
C PHE A 12 17.85 -17.83 2.18
N LEU A 13 18.42 -16.68 1.84
CA LEU A 13 19.21 -15.87 2.77
C LEU A 13 18.41 -14.60 3.03
N LEU A 14 17.79 -14.58 4.21
CA LEU A 14 17.12 -13.41 4.81
C LEU A 14 18.02 -12.18 4.67
N PRO A 15 17.64 -11.11 3.96
CA PRO A 15 18.41 -9.88 3.98
C PRO A 15 17.83 -8.98 5.07
N ALA A 16 18.40 -9.08 6.27
CA ALA A 16 18.34 -7.99 7.22
C ALA A 16 19.75 -7.38 7.28
N PHE A 17 19.95 -6.27 6.57
CA PHE A 17 21.08 -5.32 6.73
C PHE A 17 22.47 -5.69 6.21
N PHE A 18 22.60 -6.04 4.93
CA PHE A 18 23.91 -6.11 4.28
C PHE A 18 23.95 -5.46 2.89
N ASN A 19 25.01 -4.71 2.59
CA ASN A 19 25.32 -4.22 1.24
C ASN A 19 26.06 -5.29 0.42
N LEU A 20 25.68 -5.50 -0.84
CA LEU A 20 26.40 -6.36 -1.78
C LEU A 20 27.49 -5.57 -2.51
N TYR A 21 28.75 -5.85 -2.22
CA TYR A 21 29.85 -5.51 -3.13
C TYR A 21 30.15 -6.71 -4.03
N SER A 22 30.72 -6.43 -5.22
CA SER A 22 30.91 -7.35 -6.34
C SER A 22 31.86 -8.57 -6.11
N GLN A 23 31.95 -9.10 -4.89
CA GLN A 23 32.51 -10.41 -4.53
C GLN A 23 31.80 -11.06 -3.32
N GLN A 24 30.47 -10.91 -3.18
CA GLN A 24 29.65 -11.59 -2.14
C GLN A 24 30.13 -11.40 -0.68
N THR A 25 30.78 -10.28 -0.37
CA THR A 25 31.10 -9.91 1.00
C THR A 25 30.01 -9.02 1.57
N PHE A 26 29.44 -9.44 2.69
CA PHE A 26 28.39 -8.72 3.40
C PHE A 26 28.99 -7.85 4.52
N THR A 27 28.55 -6.59 4.63
CA THR A 27 28.98 -5.67 5.71
C THR A 27 27.82 -5.40 6.65
N PRO A 28 27.94 -5.67 7.96
CA PRO A 28 26.87 -5.36 8.92
C PRO A 28 26.73 -3.84 9.05
N VAL A 29 25.54 -3.32 8.77
CA VAL A 29 25.26 -1.87 8.83
C VAL A 29 24.29 -1.47 9.95
N THR A 30 23.78 -2.42 10.74
CA THR A 30 22.73 -2.20 11.75
C THR A 30 22.99 -1.02 12.68
N SER A 31 24.23 -0.85 13.18
CA SER A 31 24.59 0.31 14.01
C SER A 31 24.72 1.61 13.24
N GLN A 32 25.15 1.55 11.98
CA GLN A 32 25.32 2.72 11.12
C GLN A 32 23.96 3.33 10.74
N VAL A 33 22.94 2.48 10.58
CA VAL A 33 21.56 2.90 10.28
C VAL A 33 20.71 3.12 11.54
N GLY A 34 21.30 3.10 12.73
CA GLY A 34 20.61 3.41 13.99
C GLY A 34 19.68 2.33 14.53
N ILE A 35 19.66 1.13 13.93
CA ILE A 35 18.75 0.03 14.28
C ILE A 35 19.27 -0.78 15.47
N SER A 36 20.56 -0.66 15.81
CA SER A 36 21.20 -1.43 16.89
C SER A 36 20.63 -1.18 18.29
N VAL A 37 19.81 -0.13 18.47
CA VAL A 37 19.19 0.22 19.76
C VAL A 37 17.82 -0.46 19.95
N ALA A 38 17.22 -1.09 18.92
CA ALA A 38 15.93 -1.79 19.06
C ALA A 38 16.01 -3.10 19.82
N VAL A 39 17.19 -3.70 19.86
CA VAL A 39 17.35 -5.07 20.30
C VAL A 39 18.54 -5.07 21.22
N ASP A 40 18.34 -5.07 22.53
CA ASP A 40 19.40 -5.19 23.55
C ASP A 40 20.12 -6.56 23.44
N ASN A 41 20.64 -6.88 22.26
CA ASN A 41 20.99 -8.20 21.73
C ASN A 41 19.87 -9.25 21.80
N MET A 42 18.60 -8.85 21.89
CA MET A 42 17.44 -9.75 21.99
C MET A 42 16.48 -9.69 20.80
N GLY A 43 16.96 -9.30 19.61
CA GLY A 43 16.12 -9.26 18.40
C GLY A 43 15.63 -10.65 18.04
N GLN A 44 14.31 -10.80 17.87
CA GLN A 44 13.68 -12.10 17.64
C GLN A 44 12.92 -12.15 16.32
N ASP A 45 12.19 -11.09 16.01
CA ASP A 45 11.31 -11.04 14.84
C ASP A 45 11.37 -9.65 14.20
N CYS A 46 11.02 -9.58 12.92
CA CYS A 46 10.87 -8.33 12.20
C CYS A 46 9.77 -8.45 11.15
N ALA A 47 9.27 -7.30 10.69
CA ALA A 47 8.34 -7.23 9.58
C ALA A 47 8.63 -5.96 8.76
N TRP A 48 8.35 -6.04 7.47
CA TRP A 48 8.41 -4.92 6.54
C TRP A 48 6.99 -4.55 6.10
N ALA A 49 6.71 -3.25 6.04
CA ALA A 49 5.45 -2.70 5.54
C ALA A 49 5.63 -1.23 5.20
N ASP A 50 4.95 -0.71 4.20
CA ASP A 50 4.76 0.73 3.99
C ASP A 50 3.50 1.15 4.76
N ILE A 51 3.66 1.70 5.98
CA ILE A 51 2.53 1.88 6.91
C ILE A 51 1.76 3.17 6.67
N ASP A 52 2.42 4.18 6.08
CA ASP A 52 1.85 5.49 5.80
C ASP A 52 1.53 5.70 4.30
N ASN A 53 1.83 4.69 3.47
CA ASN A 53 1.58 4.65 2.02
C ASN A 53 2.32 5.77 1.28
N ASP A 54 3.59 6.00 1.62
CA ASP A 54 4.43 6.98 0.95
C ASP A 54 5.39 6.35 -0.10
N GLY A 55 5.35 5.02 -0.25
CA GLY A 55 6.21 4.24 -1.14
C GLY A 55 7.58 3.90 -0.57
N ALA A 56 7.86 4.32 0.67
CA ALA A 56 9.05 3.96 1.42
C ALA A 56 8.72 2.82 2.38
N ILE A 57 9.33 1.65 2.16
CA ILE A 57 9.09 0.50 3.03
C ILE A 57 9.69 0.77 4.42
N ASP A 58 8.85 0.66 5.45
CA ASP A 58 9.20 0.77 6.86
C ASP A 58 9.61 -0.57 7.46
N PHE A 59 10.23 -0.48 8.62
CA PHE A 59 10.77 -1.63 9.31
C PHE A 59 10.28 -1.71 10.76
N PHE A 60 9.65 -2.83 11.10
CA PHE A 60 9.32 -3.16 12.47
C PHE A 60 10.29 -4.21 13.01
N ALA A 61 10.86 -3.94 14.19
CA ALA A 61 11.71 -4.86 14.91
C ALA A 61 11.09 -5.21 16.27
N SER A 62 11.02 -6.50 16.56
CA SER A 62 10.58 -7.04 17.84
C SER A 62 11.74 -7.70 18.57
N GLY A 63 11.91 -7.31 19.84
CA GLY A 63 12.84 -7.96 20.76
C GLY A 63 12.12 -8.92 21.72
N HIS A 64 12.74 -10.06 22.01
CA HIS A 64 12.32 -10.97 23.07
C HIS A 64 12.51 -10.25 24.41
N TRP A 65 11.43 -9.93 25.13
CA TRP A 65 11.45 -9.18 26.41
C TRP A 65 12.13 -7.79 26.34
N SER A 66 12.22 -7.20 25.15
CA SER A 66 12.76 -5.85 24.93
C SER A 66 11.72 -4.98 24.22
N ILE A 67 12.07 -3.72 23.99
CA ILE A 67 11.20 -2.71 23.40
C ILE A 67 11.00 -3.03 21.91
N GLN A 68 9.75 -3.06 21.46
CA GLN A 68 9.46 -3.12 20.03
C GLN A 68 9.61 -1.73 19.41
N LYS A 69 10.19 -1.67 18.21
CA LYS A 69 10.38 -0.40 17.51
C LYS A 69 9.89 -0.49 16.08
N LEU A 70 9.19 0.57 15.69
CA LEU A 70 8.84 0.86 14.31
C LEU A 70 9.80 1.94 13.82
N TYR A 71 10.37 1.72 12.64
CA TYR A 71 11.30 2.60 11.98
C TYR A 71 10.67 3.06 10.68
N GLU A 72 10.22 4.31 10.66
CA GLU A 72 9.71 4.95 9.45
C GLU A 72 10.86 5.29 8.51
N ASN A 73 10.76 4.88 7.25
CA ASN A 73 11.75 5.15 6.24
C ASN A 73 11.47 6.48 5.54
N GLN A 74 12.12 7.55 6.01
CA GLN A 74 11.91 8.89 5.45
C GLN A 74 12.66 9.17 4.13
N TYR A 75 13.25 8.15 3.49
CA TYR A 75 14.08 8.35 2.30
C TYR A 75 13.81 7.32 1.19
N CYS A 76 12.90 7.67 0.29
CA CYS A 76 12.64 6.95 -0.96
C CYS A 76 12.74 7.90 -2.18
N PRO A 77 13.96 8.21 -2.66
CA PRO A 77 14.16 9.16 -3.78
C PRO A 77 13.85 8.55 -5.16
N ASN A 78 13.52 7.26 -5.20
CA ASN A 78 13.27 6.52 -6.43
C ASN A 78 11.76 6.32 -6.58
N ASN A 79 11.35 6.05 -7.82
CA ASN A 79 9.96 5.76 -8.11
C ASN A 79 9.59 4.33 -7.68
N PHE A 80 8.31 4.10 -7.41
CA PHE A 80 7.81 2.83 -6.91
C PHE A 80 6.50 2.38 -7.58
N LEU A 81 6.13 1.13 -7.35
CA LEU A 81 4.78 0.59 -7.52
C LEU A 81 4.45 -0.24 -6.29
N VAL A 82 3.27 -0.02 -5.71
CA VAL A 82 2.68 -0.92 -4.71
C VAL A 82 1.48 -1.61 -5.35
N LEU A 83 1.52 -2.94 -5.38
CA LEU A 83 0.49 -3.76 -6.01
C LEU A 83 -0.22 -4.63 -4.97
N ASN A 84 -1.49 -4.34 -4.72
CA ASN A 84 -2.37 -5.17 -3.92
C ASN A 84 -3.16 -6.13 -4.84
N LEU A 85 -3.24 -7.41 -4.46
CA LEU A 85 -3.95 -8.42 -5.23
C LEU A 85 -5.14 -8.96 -4.44
N VAL A 86 -6.27 -9.13 -5.11
CA VAL A 86 -7.47 -9.73 -4.52
C VAL A 86 -7.82 -10.99 -5.30
N GLY A 87 -7.60 -12.15 -4.71
CA GLY A 87 -8.00 -13.42 -5.31
C GLY A 87 -9.50 -13.67 -5.17
N THR A 88 -10.08 -14.39 -6.12
CA THR A 88 -11.52 -14.73 -6.13
C THR A 88 -11.77 -16.23 -6.12
N GLU A 89 -10.82 -17.03 -6.61
CA GLU A 89 -11.01 -18.49 -6.77
C GLU A 89 -10.46 -19.29 -5.58
N LEU A 90 -9.16 -19.13 -5.25
CA LEU A 90 -8.48 -19.98 -4.28
C LEU A 90 -8.39 -19.36 -2.89
N ASN A 91 -7.82 -18.17 -2.80
CA ASN A 91 -7.67 -17.46 -1.54
C ASN A 91 -7.72 -15.95 -1.79
N ARG A 92 -8.47 -15.25 -0.93
CA ARG A 92 -8.77 -13.81 -1.10
C ARG A 92 -7.52 -12.93 -1.09
N ASP A 93 -6.51 -13.35 -0.35
CA ASP A 93 -5.26 -12.61 -0.15
C ASP A 93 -4.22 -12.89 -1.25
N ALA A 94 -4.58 -13.64 -2.29
CA ALA A 94 -3.71 -13.99 -3.41
C ALA A 94 -2.36 -14.60 -3.02
N ILE A 95 -2.28 -15.29 -1.87
CA ILE A 95 -1.07 -15.97 -1.40
C ILE A 95 -0.61 -17.00 -2.46
N GLY A 96 0.68 -16.95 -2.78
CA GLY A 96 1.34 -17.79 -3.78
C GLY A 96 1.31 -17.22 -5.19
N ILE A 97 0.58 -16.13 -5.44
CA ILE A 97 0.53 -15.49 -6.77
C ILE A 97 1.84 -14.78 -7.07
N LYS A 98 2.40 -15.06 -8.25
CA LYS A 98 3.62 -14.43 -8.75
C LYS A 98 3.25 -13.25 -9.64
N VAL A 99 4.00 -12.17 -9.50
CA VAL A 99 3.91 -10.98 -10.34
C VAL A 99 5.27 -10.68 -10.96
N LYS A 100 5.26 -10.33 -12.24
CA LYS A 100 6.39 -9.75 -12.94
C LYS A 100 6.09 -8.29 -13.26
N VAL A 101 7.02 -7.40 -12.96
CA VAL A 101 6.97 -5.99 -13.34
C VAL A 101 8.16 -5.66 -14.22
N LYS A 102 7.90 -4.97 -15.33
CA LYS A 102 8.93 -4.44 -16.23
C LYS A 102 8.75 -2.94 -16.43
N ALA A 103 9.83 -2.20 -16.25
CA ALA A 103 9.92 -0.77 -16.49
C ALA A 103 11.26 -0.46 -17.15
N SER A 104 11.26 -0.19 -18.45
CA SER A 104 12.46 0.07 -19.26
C SER A 104 13.51 -1.06 -19.14
N ASP A 105 14.58 -0.81 -18.40
CA ASP A 105 15.73 -1.66 -18.14
C ASP A 105 15.56 -2.55 -16.90
N ILE A 106 14.51 -2.32 -16.11
CA ILE A 106 14.22 -3.06 -14.87
C ILE A 106 13.20 -4.15 -15.15
N GLU A 107 13.49 -5.36 -14.66
CA GLU A 107 12.57 -6.48 -14.62
C GLU A 107 12.65 -7.15 -13.23
N ILE A 108 11.53 -7.15 -12.49
CA ILE A 108 11.45 -7.62 -11.11
C ILE A 108 10.34 -8.64 -10.98
N PHE A 109 10.60 -9.72 -10.23
CA PHE A 109 9.59 -10.69 -9.82
C PHE A 109 9.35 -10.60 -8.31
N ARG A 110 8.08 -10.72 -7.93
CA ARG A 110 7.62 -10.85 -6.55
C ARG A 110 6.55 -11.94 -6.47
N THR A 111 6.36 -12.48 -5.28
CA THR A 111 5.29 -13.43 -4.99
C THR A 111 4.63 -12.98 -3.71
N VAL A 112 3.30 -13.04 -3.63
CA VAL A 112 2.59 -12.80 -2.38
C VAL A 112 2.88 -13.97 -1.45
N ILE A 113 3.55 -13.71 -0.33
CA ILE A 113 3.97 -14.74 0.62
C ILE A 113 3.31 -14.43 1.97
N ALA A 114 2.58 -15.42 2.49
CA ALA A 114 2.14 -15.40 3.88
C ALA A 114 3.22 -16.07 4.74
N GLY A 115 3.73 -15.34 5.73
CA GLY A 115 4.76 -15.81 6.66
C GLY A 115 6.18 -15.68 6.10
N ASP A 116 6.99 -14.84 6.73
CA ASP A 116 8.40 -14.62 6.35
C ASP A 116 9.30 -14.62 7.60
N GLY A 117 9.27 -15.72 8.34
CA GLY A 117 10.00 -15.85 9.59
C GLY A 117 9.41 -16.93 10.50
N GLY A 118 9.92 -17.01 11.74
CA GLY A 118 9.45 -17.99 12.73
C GLY A 118 8.09 -17.63 13.31
N ASN A 119 7.82 -16.35 13.58
CA ASN A 119 6.58 -15.87 14.21
C ASN A 119 6.10 -14.52 13.64
N ASN A 120 6.41 -14.21 12.37
CA ASN A 120 6.10 -12.92 11.76
C ASN A 120 5.66 -13.07 10.29
N PHE A 121 5.10 -11.98 9.75
CA PHE A 121 4.76 -11.83 8.35
C PHE A 121 4.91 -10.37 7.95
N ASN A 122 5.34 -10.12 6.72
CA ASN A 122 5.38 -8.78 6.13
C ASN A 122 3.99 -8.36 5.64
N SER A 123 3.85 -7.11 5.23
CA SER A 123 2.71 -6.65 4.42
C SER A 123 2.50 -7.58 3.21
N LEU A 124 1.23 -7.75 2.81
CA LEU A 124 0.86 -8.55 1.63
C LEU A 124 0.97 -7.82 0.29
N PRO A 125 0.73 -6.49 0.20
CA PRO A 125 1.03 -5.73 -1.01
C PRO A 125 2.44 -5.99 -1.50
N LEU A 126 2.62 -6.03 -2.82
CA LEU A 126 3.91 -6.24 -3.45
C LEU A 126 4.53 -4.90 -3.81
N GLU A 127 5.67 -4.59 -3.22
CA GLU A 127 6.39 -3.35 -3.49
C GLU A 127 7.53 -3.57 -4.51
N PHE A 128 7.57 -2.68 -5.50
CA PHE A 128 8.55 -2.68 -6.58
C PHE A 128 9.25 -1.32 -6.66
N GLY A 129 10.57 -1.31 -6.43
CA GLY A 129 11.40 -0.15 -6.73
C GLY A 129 11.69 -0.04 -8.22
N LEU A 130 11.37 1.09 -8.83
CA LEU A 130 11.47 1.35 -10.27
C LEU A 130 12.67 2.24 -10.63
N GLY A 131 13.51 2.58 -9.66
CA GLY A 131 14.65 3.48 -9.88
C GLY A 131 14.16 4.86 -10.33
N GLN A 132 14.64 5.33 -11.47
CA GLN A 132 14.23 6.63 -12.04
C GLN A 132 13.17 6.49 -13.14
N ASN A 133 12.70 5.27 -13.41
CA ASN A 133 11.68 5.05 -14.44
C ASN A 133 10.33 5.61 -13.98
N THR A 134 9.70 6.43 -14.82
CA THR A 134 8.42 7.10 -14.51
C THR A 134 7.21 6.34 -15.03
N ASN A 135 7.42 5.24 -15.75
CA ASN A 135 6.39 4.42 -16.35
C ASN A 135 6.74 2.93 -16.23
N ILE A 136 5.71 2.12 -15.98
CA ILE A 136 5.77 0.67 -15.98
C ILE A 136 5.22 0.18 -17.32
N ASP A 137 6.05 -0.51 -18.09
CA ASP A 137 5.70 -1.00 -19.41
C ASP A 137 4.75 -2.18 -19.33
N LEU A 138 4.94 -3.05 -18.32
CA LEU A 138 4.26 -4.32 -18.21
C LEU A 138 4.18 -4.82 -16.76
N ILE A 139 2.99 -5.24 -16.36
CA ILE A 139 2.71 -6.03 -15.15
C ILE A 139 2.05 -7.32 -15.61
N GLU A 140 2.65 -8.47 -15.31
CA GLU A 140 2.05 -9.79 -15.55
C GLU A 140 1.74 -10.45 -14.21
N ILE A 141 0.47 -10.84 -14.03
CA ILE A 141 -0.01 -11.49 -12.81
C ILE A 141 -0.37 -12.94 -13.14
N TYR A 142 0.37 -13.85 -12.53
CA TYR A 142 0.28 -15.29 -12.78
C TYR A 142 -0.66 -15.94 -11.75
N TRP A 143 -1.96 -15.88 -12.02
CA TRP A 143 -2.96 -16.56 -11.22
C TRP A 143 -2.82 -18.09 -11.30
N THR A 144 -3.19 -18.79 -10.25
CA THR A 144 -3.01 -20.25 -10.18
C THR A 144 -3.98 -20.99 -11.12
N ASN A 145 -5.26 -20.62 -11.10
CA ASN A 145 -6.32 -21.29 -11.87
C ASN A 145 -6.98 -20.38 -12.92
N SER A 146 -6.73 -19.07 -12.85
CA SER A 146 -7.28 -18.09 -13.80
C SER A 146 -6.28 -17.77 -14.90
N PRO A 147 -6.74 -17.28 -16.06
CA PRO A 147 -5.85 -16.76 -17.10
C PRO A 147 -4.94 -15.66 -16.54
N MET A 148 -3.69 -15.61 -17.00
CA MET A 148 -2.77 -14.53 -16.66
C MET A 148 -3.38 -13.17 -17.01
N GLN A 149 -3.36 -12.23 -16.06
CA GLN A 149 -3.74 -10.84 -16.31
C GLN A 149 -2.49 -10.02 -16.67
N THR A 150 -2.67 -9.09 -17.61
CA THR A 150 -1.59 -8.24 -18.11
C THR A 150 -2.03 -6.80 -18.12
N ILE A 151 -1.22 -5.93 -17.52
CA ILE A 151 -1.44 -4.48 -17.43
C ILE A 151 -0.23 -3.79 -18.05
N THR A 152 -0.44 -2.73 -18.82
CA THR A 152 0.63 -2.00 -19.51
C THR A 152 0.47 -0.50 -19.32
N ASN A 153 1.54 0.27 -19.43
CA ASN A 153 1.50 1.74 -19.37
C ASN A 153 0.90 2.29 -18.06
N VAL A 154 1.42 1.80 -16.93
CA VAL A 154 1.03 2.29 -15.61
C VAL A 154 2.01 3.35 -15.16
N ALA A 155 1.52 4.49 -14.68
CA ALA A 155 2.39 5.53 -14.12
C ALA A 155 3.11 5.00 -12.88
N ALA A 156 4.38 5.39 -12.71
CA ALA A 156 5.11 5.12 -11.48
C ALA A 156 4.55 5.93 -10.30
N ASN A 157 4.98 5.60 -9.08
CA ASN A 157 4.49 6.16 -7.80
C ASN A 157 2.99 5.92 -7.61
N SER A 158 2.56 4.70 -7.91
CA SER A 158 1.15 4.30 -7.90
C SER A 158 0.89 3.17 -6.92
N PHE A 159 -0.31 3.19 -6.36
CA PHE A 159 -0.92 2.10 -5.61
C PHE A 159 -1.99 1.49 -6.50
N LEU A 160 -1.81 0.23 -6.89
CA LEU A 160 -2.72 -0.46 -7.79
C LEU A 160 -3.32 -1.66 -7.06
N THR A 161 -4.66 -1.79 -7.09
CA THR A 161 -5.35 -3.01 -6.67
C THR A 161 -5.85 -3.76 -7.89
N VAL A 162 -5.56 -5.06 -7.97
CA VAL A 162 -6.03 -5.91 -9.07
C VAL A 162 -6.77 -7.10 -8.51
N THR A 163 -8.02 -7.25 -8.91
CA THR A 163 -8.84 -8.43 -8.60
C THR A 163 -8.67 -9.48 -9.68
N GLU A 164 -8.54 -10.74 -9.25
CA GLU A 164 -8.53 -11.91 -10.13
C GLU A 164 -9.79 -11.94 -11.01
N GLY A 165 -9.58 -12.03 -12.32
CA GLY A 165 -10.68 -12.16 -13.29
C GLY A 165 -11.37 -10.86 -13.68
N ASP A 166 -11.11 -9.75 -12.98
CA ASP A 166 -11.61 -8.45 -13.43
C ASP A 166 -10.98 -8.06 -14.78
N PRO A 167 -11.74 -7.44 -15.70
CA PRO A 167 -11.15 -6.87 -16.89
C PRO A 167 -10.07 -5.86 -16.45
N VAL A 168 -8.88 -5.99 -17.03
CA VAL A 168 -7.79 -5.05 -16.80
C VAL A 168 -8.12 -3.75 -17.52
N ASN A 169 -8.99 -2.95 -16.91
CA ASN A 169 -9.10 -1.55 -17.24
C ASN A 169 -8.09 -0.83 -16.35
N ILE A 170 -7.26 -0.01 -16.98
CA ILE A 170 -6.64 1.11 -16.28
C ILE A 170 -7.81 2.05 -16.02
N GLU A 171 -8.56 1.81 -14.94
CA GLU A 171 -9.12 2.95 -14.25
C GLU A 171 -7.88 3.70 -13.79
N GLU A 172 -7.56 4.78 -14.49
CA GLU A 172 -6.91 5.89 -13.82
C GLU A 172 -7.82 6.11 -12.61
N ASN A 173 -7.42 5.62 -11.44
CA ASN A 173 -7.84 6.27 -10.21
C ASN A 173 -7.22 7.66 -10.36
N SER A 174 -7.97 8.52 -11.05
CA SER A 174 -7.80 9.95 -11.09
C SER A 174 -7.88 10.37 -9.64
N ASP A 175 -6.71 10.38 -9.01
CA ASP A 175 -6.42 10.94 -7.73
C ASP A 175 -7.31 10.44 -6.59
N ASP A 176 -6.70 9.78 -5.59
CA ASP A 176 -7.32 9.64 -4.28
C ASP A 176 -7.92 11.01 -3.90
N ILE A 177 -9.25 11.07 -3.77
CA ILE A 177 -9.92 12.26 -3.26
C ILE A 177 -9.40 12.41 -1.83
N VAL A 178 -8.34 13.21 -1.66
CA VAL A 178 -7.75 13.43 -0.34
C VAL A 178 -8.77 14.21 0.46
N PHE A 179 -9.41 13.50 1.38
CA PHE A 179 -10.47 13.99 2.21
C PHE A 179 -9.90 14.61 3.48
N GLU A 180 -9.91 15.93 3.55
CA GLU A 180 -9.57 16.66 4.78
C GLU A 180 -10.87 17.18 5.42
N CYS A 181 -11.15 16.75 6.65
CA CYS A 181 -12.25 17.26 7.48
C CYS A 181 -11.72 18.17 8.57
N TYR A 182 -12.17 19.43 8.59
CA TYR A 182 -11.76 20.38 9.63
C TYR A 182 -12.92 21.30 10.07
N PRO A 183 -13.08 21.57 11.38
CA PRO A 183 -12.36 20.96 12.49
C PRO A 183 -12.81 19.51 12.71
N ASN A 184 -11.89 18.64 13.11
CA ASN A 184 -12.21 17.32 13.65
C ASN A 184 -11.53 17.19 15.01
N PRO A 185 -12.27 17.18 16.15
CA PRO A 185 -13.73 17.14 16.26
C PRO A 185 -14.46 18.43 15.84
N PHE A 186 -15.70 18.31 15.34
CA PHE A 186 -16.59 19.44 15.03
C PHE A 186 -17.74 19.56 16.03
N THR A 187 -18.36 20.73 16.11
CA THR A 187 -19.57 20.96 16.91
C THR A 187 -20.81 21.04 16.03
N LYS A 188 -20.79 21.96 15.05
CA LYS A 188 -21.94 22.27 14.20
C LYS A 188 -21.58 22.41 12.73
N ASN A 189 -20.35 22.82 12.45
CA ASN A 189 -19.88 23.06 11.10
C ASN A 189 -18.54 22.34 10.93
N PHE A 190 -18.34 21.80 9.75
CA PHE A 190 -17.04 21.32 9.31
C PHE A 190 -16.91 21.55 7.80
N SER A 191 -15.68 21.63 7.36
CA SER A 191 -15.32 21.81 5.96
C SER A 191 -14.72 20.51 5.45
N VAL A 192 -15.12 20.14 4.25
CA VAL A 192 -14.53 19.05 3.47
C VAL A 192 -13.72 19.66 2.34
N LYS A 193 -12.49 19.18 2.17
CA LYS A 193 -11.71 19.44 0.97
C LYS A 193 -11.65 18.17 0.14
N LEU A 194 -11.97 18.31 -1.14
CA LEU A 194 -11.79 17.28 -2.16
C LEU A 194 -10.58 17.72 -2.99
N LYS A 195 -9.49 16.94 -2.98
CA LYS A 195 -8.40 17.17 -3.93
C LYS A 195 -8.78 16.47 -5.24
N ASN A 196 -8.52 17.15 -6.35
CA ASN A 196 -8.60 16.59 -7.70
C ASN A 196 -10.00 16.12 -8.15
N SER A 197 -11.08 16.61 -7.52
CA SER A 197 -12.43 16.34 -8.00
C SER A 197 -12.71 17.10 -9.31
N GLU A 198 -13.10 16.38 -10.36
CA GLU A 198 -13.72 16.98 -11.53
C GLU A 198 -15.04 17.69 -11.15
N SER A 199 -15.47 18.67 -11.96
CA SER A 199 -16.72 19.38 -11.72
C SER A 199 -17.91 18.44 -11.92
N ALA A 200 -18.47 17.96 -10.81
CA ALA A 200 -19.64 17.09 -10.79
C ALA A 200 -20.58 17.43 -9.63
N ASP A 201 -21.87 17.18 -9.81
CA ASP A 201 -22.84 17.21 -8.71
C ASP A 201 -22.55 16.04 -7.76
N LEU A 202 -22.43 16.30 -6.45
CA LEU A 202 -22.08 15.31 -5.44
C LEU A 202 -23.15 15.22 -4.36
N ASN A 203 -23.26 14.07 -3.70
CA ASN A 203 -24.10 13.90 -2.51
C ASN A 203 -23.22 13.52 -1.33
N LEU A 204 -23.20 14.37 -0.31
CA LEU A 204 -22.50 14.11 0.95
C LEU A 204 -23.49 13.52 1.96
N ASP A 205 -23.32 12.24 2.27
CA ASP A 205 -24.19 11.47 3.15
C ASP A 205 -23.51 11.22 4.50
N LEU A 206 -24.07 11.75 5.58
CA LEU A 206 -23.56 11.61 6.94
C LEU A 206 -24.31 10.50 7.69
N PHE A 207 -23.58 9.50 8.18
CA PHE A 207 -24.10 8.36 8.92
C PHE A 207 -23.66 8.38 10.38
N ASP A 208 -24.49 7.87 11.29
CA ASP A 208 -24.08 7.62 12.67
C ASP A 208 -23.24 6.34 12.81
N GLY A 209 -22.76 6.06 14.04
CA GLY A 209 -21.96 4.87 14.35
C GLY A 209 -22.65 3.51 14.11
N THR A 210 -23.96 3.51 13.84
CA THR A 210 -24.74 2.31 13.49
C THR A 210 -24.97 2.17 11.98
N GLY A 211 -24.51 3.14 11.18
CA GLY A 211 -24.73 3.19 9.74
C GLY A 211 -26.08 3.79 9.35
N LYS A 212 -26.80 4.43 10.27
CA LYS A 212 -28.05 5.12 9.95
C LYS A 212 -27.75 6.47 9.30
N LEU A 213 -28.36 6.75 8.14
CA LEU A 213 -28.26 8.04 7.47
C LEU A 213 -28.91 9.13 8.34
N MET A 214 -28.13 10.16 8.68
CA MET A 214 -28.53 11.27 9.52
C MET A 214 -28.79 12.53 8.70
N VAL A 215 -27.94 12.81 7.71
CA VAL A 215 -28.04 14.01 6.86
C VAL A 215 -27.55 13.70 5.45
N GLN A 216 -28.19 14.32 4.46
CA GLN A 216 -27.78 14.30 3.07
C GLN A 216 -27.63 15.75 2.58
N TYR A 217 -26.49 16.06 1.95
CA TYR A 217 -26.23 17.35 1.32
C TYR A 217 -25.95 17.16 -0.16
N SER A 218 -26.73 17.82 -1.00
CA SER A 218 -26.41 17.92 -2.42
C SER A 218 -25.49 19.11 -2.66
N VAL A 219 -24.36 18.85 -3.31
CA VAL A 219 -23.35 19.83 -3.68
C VAL A 219 -23.38 19.96 -5.19
N SER A 220 -23.55 21.19 -5.68
CA SER A 220 -23.53 21.44 -7.13
C SER A 220 -22.14 21.27 -7.74
N ALA A 221 -22.07 21.02 -9.04
CA ALA A 221 -20.82 20.95 -9.80
C ALA A 221 -19.93 22.20 -9.69
N GLU A 222 -20.53 23.38 -9.48
CA GLU A 222 -19.80 24.63 -9.22
C GLU A 222 -19.22 24.65 -7.80
N GLU A 223 -19.95 24.11 -6.83
CA GLU A 223 -19.55 24.09 -5.43
C GLU A 223 -18.52 23.00 -5.12
N SER A 224 -18.56 21.87 -5.82
CA SER A 224 -17.56 20.80 -5.71
C SER A 224 -16.17 21.24 -6.19
N MET A 225 -16.10 22.25 -7.04
CA MET A 225 -14.84 22.87 -7.47
C MET A 225 -14.22 23.83 -6.43
N LYS A 226 -14.94 24.17 -5.36
CA LYS A 226 -14.38 25.04 -4.32
C LYS A 226 -13.31 24.29 -3.53
N ARG A 227 -12.28 25.02 -3.11
CA ARG A 227 -11.22 24.51 -2.23
C ARG A 227 -11.76 23.88 -0.93
N TYR A 228 -12.90 24.35 -0.45
CA TYR A 228 -13.61 23.79 0.71
C TYR A 228 -15.12 23.83 0.48
N ILE A 229 -15.78 22.71 0.72
CA ILE A 229 -17.23 22.59 0.84
C ILE A 229 -17.56 22.72 2.33
N ASN A 230 -18.36 23.72 2.70
CA ASN A 230 -18.70 23.98 4.09
C ASN A 230 -20.06 23.37 4.42
N LEU A 231 -20.08 22.42 5.34
CA LEU A 231 -21.31 21.80 5.82
C LEU A 231 -21.73 22.45 7.14
N ASN A 232 -22.99 22.87 7.21
CA ASN A 232 -23.60 23.42 8.42
C ASN A 232 -24.74 22.52 8.89
N LEU A 233 -24.51 21.87 10.04
CA LEU A 233 -25.38 20.89 10.67
C LEU A 233 -26.20 21.49 11.83
N GLU A 234 -26.28 22.82 11.98
CA GLU A 234 -26.94 23.47 13.12
C GLU A 234 -28.41 23.07 13.30
N LYS A 235 -29.08 22.67 12.21
CA LYS A 235 -30.50 22.29 12.23
C LYS A 235 -30.72 20.78 12.40
N ASN A 236 -29.65 19.99 12.45
CA ASN A 236 -29.72 18.53 12.30
C ASN A 236 -29.78 17.78 13.63
N ASN A 237 -29.72 18.48 14.78
CA ASN A 237 -29.86 17.93 16.13
C ASN A 237 -29.07 16.62 16.33
N LEU A 238 -27.80 16.62 15.93
CA LEU A 238 -26.92 15.47 16.06
C LEU A 238 -26.52 15.27 17.53
N ASN A 239 -26.49 14.01 17.97
CA ASN A 239 -25.97 13.65 19.29
C ASN A 239 -24.43 13.65 19.27
N ASN A 240 -23.80 13.77 20.43
CA ASN A 240 -22.35 13.57 20.53
C ASN A 240 -22.00 12.13 20.14
N GLY A 241 -21.05 11.95 19.22
CA GLY A 241 -20.67 10.62 18.75
C GLY A 241 -19.74 10.66 17.54
N ILE A 242 -19.42 9.46 17.04
CA ILE A 242 -18.67 9.26 15.81
C ILE A 242 -19.66 9.25 14.65
N TYR A 243 -19.31 9.96 13.58
CA TYR A 243 -20.07 9.99 12.33
C TYR A 243 -19.16 9.65 11.16
N PHE A 244 -19.73 9.01 10.15
CA PHE A 244 -19.06 8.65 8.91
C PHE A 244 -19.63 9.49 7.77
N LEU A 245 -18.78 10.12 6.98
CA LEU A 245 -19.19 10.84 5.78
C LEU A 245 -18.89 9.98 4.55
N LYS A 246 -19.87 9.86 3.67
CA LYS A 246 -19.75 9.27 2.34
C LYS A 246 -20.00 10.35 1.29
N ILE A 247 -19.33 10.25 0.16
CA ILE A 247 -19.46 11.10 -1.02
C ILE A 247 -19.87 10.21 -2.20
#